data_AF-A0A1W1UB44-F1
#
_entry.id   AF-A0A1W1UB44-F1
#
_cell.length_a   1.000
_cell.length_b   1.000
_cell.length_c   1.000
_cell.angle_alpha   90.00
_cell.angle_beta   90.00
_cell.angle_gamma   90.00
#
_symmetry.space_group_name_H-M   'P 1'
#
loop_
_entity.id
_entity.type
_entity.pdbx_description
1 polymer ?
#
loop_
_entity_poly.entity_id
_entity_poly.type
_entity_poly.pdbx_seq_one_letter_code
_entity_poly.pdbx_strand_id
1 'polypeptide(L)'
;MHQADLDPDMLTHFGFMEDWVEAGLLTRHVLDALSAQWAQGGNPKLEHSRWSAFHQYMRGNPTLILAQFDCLWKLGRADADPAMGHAILCELVRRHDCPSVLLERVAVSRHGVLARKSCQVLASRPENLPGG
;
A
#
# COMPACT_ATOMS: atom_id res chain seq x y z
N MET A 1 -12.57 -13.79 -12.82
CA MET A 1 -12.47 -14.38 -11.47
C MET A 1 -13.50 -13.66 -10.62
N HIS A 2 -14.51 -14.35 -10.08
CA HIS A 2 -15.62 -13.69 -9.39
C HIS A 2 -15.11 -13.02 -8.10
N GLN A 3 -15.26 -11.70 -8.06
CA GLN A 3 -14.94 -10.79 -6.96
C GLN A 3 -16.09 -10.75 -5.91
N ALA A 4 -17.02 -11.72 -5.97
CA ALA A 4 -18.21 -11.81 -5.14
C ALA A 4 -17.94 -12.70 -3.91
N ASP A 5 -18.50 -12.33 -2.76
CA ASP A 5 -18.43 -13.00 -1.45
C ASP A 5 -17.25 -12.65 -0.53
N LEU A 6 -16.81 -11.38 -0.53
CA LEU A 6 -16.28 -10.79 0.70
C LEU A 6 -17.45 -10.28 1.54
N ASP A 7 -17.51 -10.71 2.80
CA ASP A 7 -18.54 -10.31 3.75
C ASP A 7 -18.44 -8.80 4.06
N PRO A 8 -19.43 -7.97 3.65
CA PRO A 8 -19.39 -6.51 3.84
C PRO A 8 -19.30 -6.08 5.30
N ASP A 9 -19.88 -6.85 6.21
CA ASP A 9 -19.84 -6.54 7.65
C ASP A 9 -18.42 -6.71 8.18
N MET A 10 -17.70 -7.73 7.70
CA MET A 10 -16.30 -7.97 8.06
C MET A 10 -15.35 -6.95 7.43
N LEU A 11 -15.62 -6.50 6.20
CA LEU A 11 -14.87 -5.40 5.59
C LEU A 11 -14.97 -4.13 6.44
N THR A 12 -16.19 -3.78 6.83
CA THR A 12 -16.48 -2.61 7.66
C THR A 12 -15.84 -2.76 9.04
N HIS A 13 -15.95 -3.94 9.66
CA HIS A 13 -15.37 -4.23 10.97
C HIS A 13 -13.85 -4.01 10.99
N PHE A 14 -13.14 -4.41 9.93
CA PHE A 14 -11.70 -4.22 9.81
C PHE A 14 -11.28 -2.87 9.22
N GLY A 15 -12.23 -2.01 8.86
CA GLY A 15 -11.99 -0.70 8.27
C GLY A 15 -11.44 -0.75 6.83
N PHE A 16 -11.66 -1.85 6.11
CA PHE A 16 -11.28 -1.95 4.70
C PHE A 16 -12.30 -1.22 3.82
N MET A 17 -11.79 -0.47 2.85
CA MET A 17 -12.60 0.18 1.81
C MET A 17 -12.64 -0.69 0.54
N GLU A 18 -13.56 -0.42 -0.36
CA GLU A 18 -13.69 -1.12 -1.65
C GLU A 18 -12.38 -1.09 -2.45
N ASP A 19 -11.67 0.04 -2.44
CA ASP A 19 -10.35 0.21 -3.08
C ASP A 19 -9.31 -0.85 -2.65
N TRP A 20 -9.40 -1.39 -1.43
CA TRP A 20 -8.50 -2.47 -0.96
C TRP A 20 -8.76 -3.79 -1.67
N VAL A 21 -10.02 -4.05 -2.02
CA VAL A 21 -10.45 -5.23 -2.79
C VAL A 21 -10.10 -5.05 -4.25
N GLU A 22 -10.40 -3.89 -4.82
CA GLU A 22 -10.09 -3.57 -6.22
C GLU A 22 -8.59 -3.60 -6.52
N ALA A 23 -7.77 -3.10 -5.60
CA ALA A 23 -6.32 -3.16 -5.73
C ALA A 23 -5.75 -4.57 -5.45
N GLY A 24 -6.58 -5.53 -5.04
CA GLY A 24 -6.19 -6.93 -4.81
C GLY A 24 -5.40 -7.17 -3.52
N LEU A 25 -5.31 -6.18 -2.62
CA LEU A 25 -4.66 -6.34 -1.31
C LEU A 25 -5.50 -7.20 -0.38
N LEU A 26 -6.82 -7.11 -0.52
CA LEU A 26 -7.76 -7.87 0.27
C LEU A 26 -8.42 -8.93 -0.58
N THR A 27 -8.05 -10.18 -0.32
CA THR A 27 -8.68 -11.36 -0.90
C THR A 27 -9.48 -12.10 0.18
N ARG A 28 -10.35 -13.03 -0.23
CA ARG A 28 -11.13 -13.84 0.71
C ARG A 28 -10.24 -14.56 1.71
N HIS A 29 -9.13 -15.11 1.25
CA HIS A 29 -8.17 -15.79 2.10
C HIS A 29 -7.55 -14.87 3.18
N VAL A 30 -7.23 -13.63 2.81
CA VAL A 30 -6.70 -12.63 3.76
C VAL A 30 -7.78 -12.28 4.79
N LEU A 31 -9.01 -12.04 4.36
CA LEU A 31 -10.13 -11.72 5.24
C LEU A 31 -10.44 -12.86 6.21
N ASP A 32 -10.47 -14.11 5.73
CA ASP A 32 -10.69 -15.30 6.57
C ASP A 32 -9.57 -15.45 7.62
N ALA A 33 -8.31 -15.22 7.24
CA ALA A 33 -7.17 -15.29 8.15
C ALA A 33 -7.24 -14.22 9.26
N LEU A 34 -7.59 -12.98 8.91
CA LEU A 34 -7.79 -11.89 9.88
C LEU A 34 -8.96 -12.19 10.82
N SER A 35 -10.06 -12.74 10.28
CA SER A 35 -11.24 -13.15 11.04
C SER A 35 -10.92 -14.24 12.06
N ALA A 36 -10.14 -15.25 11.65
CA ALA A 36 -9.70 -16.33 12.53
C ALA A 36 -8.78 -15.82 13.66
N GLN A 37 -7.88 -14.89 13.36
CA GLN A 37 -7.02 -14.26 14.38
C GLN A 37 -7.83 -13.45 15.40
N TRP A 38 -8.85 -12.72 14.93
CA TRP A 38 -9.76 -11.98 15.80
C TRP A 38 -10.56 -12.90 16.72
N ALA A 39 -11.13 -13.99 16.19
CA ALA A 39 -11.91 -14.97 16.95
C ALA A 39 -11.10 -15.65 18.08
N GLN A 40 -9.78 -15.73 17.94
CA GLN A 40 -8.87 -16.27 18.97
C GLN A 40 -8.58 -15.27 20.11
N GLY A 41 -9.24 -14.11 20.15
CA GLY A 41 -8.97 -13.06 21.13
C GLY A 41 -7.71 -12.27 20.83
N GLY A 42 -7.20 -12.36 19.60
CA GLY A 42 -6.20 -11.42 19.12
C GLY A 42 -6.74 -10.01 19.27
N ASN A 43 -5.94 -9.10 19.79
CA ASN A 43 -6.27 -7.67 19.85
C ASN A 43 -5.49 -6.90 18.78
N PRO A 44 -5.64 -7.19 17.47
CA PRO A 44 -5.08 -6.32 16.47
C PRO A 44 -5.97 -5.08 16.41
N LYS A 45 -5.39 -3.93 16.75
CA LYS A 45 -5.94 -2.64 16.31
C LYS A 45 -6.22 -2.76 14.81
N LEU A 46 -7.35 -2.25 14.34
CA LEU A 46 -7.77 -2.39 12.93
C LEU A 46 -6.70 -1.90 11.94
N GLU A 47 -5.95 -0.88 12.33
CA GLU A 47 -4.76 -0.40 11.62
C GLU A 47 -3.72 -1.52 11.37
N HIS A 48 -3.46 -2.39 12.34
CA HIS A 48 -2.53 -3.51 12.20
C HIS A 48 -3.05 -4.55 11.20
N SER A 49 -4.35 -4.79 11.15
CA SER A 49 -4.96 -5.70 10.16
C SER A 49 -4.77 -5.18 8.74
N ARG A 50 -5.05 -3.89 8.51
CA ARG A 50 -4.84 -3.23 7.21
C ARG A 50 -3.36 -3.20 6.81
N TRP A 51 -2.48 -2.85 7.75
CA TRP A 51 -1.05 -2.86 7.52
C TRP A 51 -0.51 -4.28 7.22
N SER A 52 -1.03 -5.30 7.92
CA SER A 52 -0.68 -6.70 7.68
C SER A 52 -1.09 -7.15 6.28
N ALA A 53 -2.32 -6.84 5.85
CA ALA A 53 -2.81 -7.13 4.51
C ALA A 53 -1.94 -6.46 3.43
N PHE A 54 -1.61 -5.18 3.61
CA PHE A 54 -0.69 -4.48 2.72
C PHE A 54 0.68 -5.18 2.66
N HIS A 55 1.31 -5.48 3.79
CA HIS A 55 2.60 -6.17 3.80
C HIS A 55 2.56 -7.56 3.16
N GLN A 56 1.48 -8.31 3.37
CA GLN A 56 1.31 -9.62 2.75
C GLN A 56 1.24 -9.48 1.22
N TYR A 57 0.48 -8.50 0.72
CA TYR A 57 0.44 -8.17 -0.71
C TYR A 57 1.83 -7.80 -1.22
N MET A 58 2.57 -6.95 -0.51
CA MET A 58 3.92 -6.52 -0.89
C MET A 58 4.94 -7.67 -0.91
N ARG A 59 4.82 -8.64 0.00
CA ARG A 59 5.65 -9.86 -0.01
C ARG A 59 5.30 -10.81 -1.16
N GLY A 60 4.02 -10.91 -1.48
CA GLY A 60 3.54 -11.71 -2.63
C GLY A 60 3.89 -11.09 -3.99
N ASN A 61 4.16 -9.79 -4.03
CA ASN A 61 4.51 -9.05 -5.25
C ASN A 61 5.90 -8.40 -5.09
N PRO A 62 6.99 -9.17 -5.20
CA PRO A 62 8.35 -8.67 -5.00
C PRO A 62 8.72 -7.57 -6.00
N THR A 63 8.14 -7.61 -7.20
CA THR A 63 8.21 -6.53 -8.20
C THR A 63 6.80 -6.12 -8.57
N LEU A 64 6.53 -4.81 -8.57
CA LEU A 64 5.25 -4.23 -8.94
C LEU A 64 5.30 -3.69 -10.37
N ILE A 65 4.24 -3.94 -11.14
CA ILE A 65 4.04 -3.26 -12.42
C ILE A 65 3.45 -1.86 -12.20
N LEU A 66 3.55 -0.98 -13.21
CA LEU A 66 3.06 0.40 -13.12
C LEU A 66 1.58 0.48 -12.69
N ALA A 67 0.72 -0.39 -13.22
CA ALA A 67 -0.69 -0.42 -12.86
C ALA A 67 -0.90 -0.70 -11.35
N GLN A 68 -0.10 -1.58 -10.75
CA GLN A 68 -0.17 -1.87 -9.31
C GLN A 68 0.31 -0.68 -8.49
N PHE A 69 1.38 0.02 -8.93
CA PHE A 69 1.81 1.26 -8.30
C PHE A 69 0.73 2.33 -8.32
N ASP A 70 0.05 2.53 -9.45
CA ASP A 70 -1.02 3.51 -9.56
C ASP A 70 -2.22 3.17 -8.67
N CYS A 71 -2.61 1.88 -8.59
CA CYS A 71 -3.65 1.44 -7.68
C CYS A 71 -3.28 1.69 -6.21
N LEU A 72 -2.07 1.29 -5.78
CA LEU A 72 -1.60 1.49 -4.42
C LEU A 72 -1.41 2.98 -4.08
N TRP A 73 -1.02 3.79 -5.06
CA TRP A 73 -0.91 5.23 -4.92
C TRP A 73 -2.29 5.89 -4.70
N LYS A 74 -3.30 5.48 -5.49
CA LYS A 74 -4.67 5.93 -5.30
C LYS A 74 -5.19 5.51 -3.92
N LEU A 75 -5.01 4.24 -3.56
CA LEU A 75 -5.39 3.68 -2.26
C LEU A 75 -4.79 4.49 -1.11
N GLY A 76 -3.47 4.70 -1.11
CA GLY A 76 -2.80 5.44 -0.04
C GLY A 76 -3.23 6.91 0.05
N ARG A 77 -3.75 7.51 -1.03
CA ARG A 77 -4.30 8.88 -1.00
C ARG A 77 -5.76 8.94 -0.56
N ALA A 78 -6.52 7.88 -0.80
CA ALA A 78 -7.94 7.79 -0.49
C ALA A 78 -8.22 7.12 0.87
N ASP A 79 -7.22 6.52 1.52
CA ASP A 79 -7.42 5.80 2.78
C ASP A 79 -8.12 6.66 3.84
N ALA A 80 -9.16 6.11 4.44
CA ALA A 80 -9.95 6.76 5.47
C ALA A 80 -9.10 7.14 6.71
N ASP A 81 -7.99 6.46 6.93
CA ASP A 81 -6.98 6.81 7.92
C ASP A 81 -5.76 7.47 7.23
N PRO A 82 -5.56 8.79 7.38
CA PRO A 82 -4.45 9.51 6.78
C PRO A 82 -3.07 8.97 7.20
N ALA A 83 -2.93 8.41 8.40
CA ALA A 83 -1.67 7.84 8.86
C ALA A 83 -1.36 6.53 8.13
N MET A 84 -2.37 5.66 7.98
CA MET A 84 -2.27 4.44 7.16
C MET A 84 -1.93 4.77 5.71
N GLY A 85 -2.69 5.68 5.10
CA GLY A 85 -2.45 6.12 3.73
C GLY A 85 -1.04 6.67 3.53
N HIS A 86 -0.57 7.52 4.44
CA HIS A 86 0.80 8.05 4.39
C HIS A 86 1.87 6.95 4.57
N ALA A 87 1.63 5.96 5.43
CA ALA A 87 2.53 4.81 5.59
C ALA A 87 2.65 3.99 4.30
N ILE A 88 1.53 3.69 3.63
CA ILE A 88 1.50 3.01 2.32
C ILE A 88 2.32 3.80 1.29
N LEU A 89 2.05 5.11 1.14
CA LEU A 89 2.74 5.95 0.15
C LEU A 89 4.25 6.04 0.44
N CYS A 90 4.65 6.12 1.71
CA CYS A 90 6.05 6.09 2.10
C CYS A 90 6.73 4.78 1.73
N GLU A 91 6.04 3.65 1.90
CA GLU A 91 6.59 2.34 1.55
C GLU A 91 6.74 2.20 0.04
N LEU A 92 5.75 2.64 -0.75
CA LEU A 92 5.83 2.62 -2.22
C LEU A 92 7.03 3.42 -2.75
N VAL A 93 7.22 4.65 -2.28
CA VAL A 93 8.32 5.53 -2.70
C VAL A 93 9.69 4.93 -2.39
N ARG A 94 9.82 4.16 -1.30
CA ARG A 94 11.10 3.54 -0.90
C ARG A 94 11.46 2.32 -1.73
N ARG A 95 10.56 1.77 -2.53
CA ARG A 95 10.86 0.57 -3.27
C ARG A 95 11.89 0.82 -4.37
N HIS A 96 12.77 -0.16 -4.55
CA HIS A 96 13.79 -0.11 -5.59
C HIS A 96 13.18 -0.08 -7.00
N ASP A 97 12.03 -0.74 -7.20
CA ASP A 97 11.28 -0.82 -8.46
C ASP A 97 10.23 0.29 -8.64
N CYS A 98 10.18 1.29 -7.76
CA CYS A 98 9.28 2.43 -7.92
C CYS A 98 9.58 3.18 -9.23
N PRO A 99 8.60 3.46 -10.11
CA PRO A 99 8.87 4.15 -11.37
C PRO A 99 9.45 5.54 -11.15
N SER A 100 10.54 5.89 -11.85
CA SER A 100 11.19 7.21 -11.71
C SER A 100 10.22 8.36 -11.97
N VAL A 101 9.33 8.21 -12.96
CA VAL A 101 8.25 9.18 -13.26
C VAL A 101 7.33 9.44 -12.07
N LEU A 102 7.07 8.42 -11.25
CA LEU A 102 6.25 8.58 -10.05
C LEU A 102 7.03 9.32 -8.96
N LEU A 103 8.31 8.96 -8.75
CA LEU A 103 9.19 9.66 -7.81
C LEU A 103 9.35 11.14 -8.17
N GLU A 104 9.57 11.46 -9.44
CA GLU A 104 9.70 12.84 -9.94
C GLU A 104 8.43 13.65 -9.70
N ARG A 105 7.27 13.07 -10.02
CA ARG A 105 5.96 13.69 -9.76
C ARG A 105 5.76 14.00 -8.28
N VAL A 106 6.20 13.11 -7.40
CA VAL A 106 6.06 13.28 -5.95
C VAL A 106 7.08 14.26 -5.39
N ALA A 107 8.31 14.27 -5.92
CA ALA A 107 9.38 15.18 -5.55
C ALA A 107 9.00 16.66 -5.71
N VAL A 108 8.20 16.99 -6.74
CA VAL A 108 7.71 18.36 -6.99
C VAL A 108 6.34 18.66 -6.35
N SER A 109 5.76 17.69 -5.64
CA SER A 109 4.44 17.84 -5.01
C SER A 109 4.51 18.61 -3.69
N ARG A 110 3.35 19.05 -3.18
CA ARG A 110 3.24 19.72 -1.87
C ARG A 110 3.35 18.77 -0.67
N HIS A 111 3.55 17.46 -0.89
CA HIS A 111 3.66 16.47 0.19
C HIS A 111 5.08 16.46 0.78
N GLY A 112 5.43 17.42 1.64
CA GLY A 112 6.81 17.68 2.07
C GLY A 112 7.62 16.44 2.49
N VAL A 113 7.04 15.51 3.25
CA VAL A 113 7.72 14.26 3.65
C VAL A 113 7.93 13.32 2.47
N LEU A 114 6.91 13.07 1.66
CA LEU A 114 6.98 12.19 0.49
C LEU A 114 7.87 12.78 -0.61
N ALA A 115 7.80 14.10 -0.82
CA ALA A 115 8.65 14.84 -1.74
C ALA A 115 10.12 14.68 -1.37
N ARG A 116 10.47 14.94 -0.10
CA ARG A 116 11.83 14.73 0.41
C ARG A 116 12.31 13.29 0.23
N LYS A 117 11.47 12.30 0.56
CA LYS A 117 11.81 10.87 0.36
C LYS A 117 12.04 10.55 -1.12
N SER A 118 11.20 11.07 -2.00
CA SER A 118 11.32 10.83 -3.44
C SER A 118 12.62 11.42 -4.00
N CYS A 119 12.99 12.64 -3.59
CA CYS A 119 14.29 13.23 -3.93
C CYS A 119 15.46 12.38 -3.42
N GLN A 120 15.38 11.86 -2.19
CA GLN A 120 16.42 10.99 -1.62
C GLN A 120 16.59 9.71 -2.43
N VAL A 121 15.49 9.06 -2.80
CA VAL A 121 15.51 7.84 -3.61
C VAL A 121 16.03 8.10 -5.02
N LEU A 122 15.60 9.20 -5.66
CA LEU A 122 16.11 9.60 -6.97
C LEU A 122 17.62 9.86 -6.96
N ALA A 123 18.12 10.54 -5.93
CA ALA A 123 19.55 10.84 -5.77
C ALA A 123 20.39 9.58 -5.48
N SER A 124 19.81 8.55 -4.87
CA SER A 124 20.53 7.30 -4.56
C SER A 124 20.49 6.26 -5.69
N ARG A 125 19.76 6.51 -6.79
CA ARG A 125 19.68 5.56 -7.90
C ARG A 125 20.93 5.65 -8.78
N PRO A 126 21.56 4.52 -9.12
CA PRO A 126 22.77 4.50 -9.93
C PRO A 126 22.56 5.08 -11.34
N GLU A 127 21.33 5.03 -11.84
CA GLU A 127 20.91 5.59 -13.13
C GLU A 127 20.99 7.13 -13.18
N ASN A 128 21.02 7.78 -12.00
CA ASN A 128 21.05 9.23 -11.83
C ASN A 128 22.40 9.73 -11.28
N LEU A 129 23.37 8.85 -11.04
CA LEU A 129 24.71 9.27 -10.69
C LEU A 129 25.40 9.73 -11.99
N PRO A 130 25.90 10.98 -12.07
CA PRO A 130 26.76 11.37 -13.18
C PRO A 130 27.94 10.39 -13.20
N GLY A 131 28.16 9.76 -14.35
CA GLY A 131 29.09 8.64 -14.51
C GLY A 131 30.45 8.89 -13.84
N GLY A 132 30.97 7.84 -13.20
CA GLY A 132 32.38 7.75 -12.83
C GLY A 132 33.29 7.65 -14.05
#